data_AF-A0A8C0ISP8-F1
#
_entry.id   AF-A0A8C0ISP8-F1
#
_cell.length_a   1.000
_cell.length_b   1.000
_cell.length_c   1.000
_cell.angle_alpha   90.00
_cell.angle_beta   90.00
_cell.angle_gamma   90.00
#
_symmetry.space_group_name_H-M   'P 1'
#
loop_
_entity.id
_entity.type
_entity.pdbx_description
1 polymer ?
#
loop_
_entity_poly.entity_id
_entity_poly.type
_entity_poly.pdbx_seq_one_letter_code
_entity_poly.pdbx_strand_id
1 'polypeptide(L)'
;MIVSYLQPPPTLRAISSLPAQNNLPLLPAHSDLPAPQRPPLLRGAPNESVAKKLTHATDRPELAVAVYVITTRHLRVKKAVQALLAYTKTKDKTDELLLNENENVYLMVTVWKIPPQEQVIKIPLPHGIRPETSEVCLFTKDEPELSAEQTENLYKKLLIQNGITNISQIISYKTLKKEYKPFEAKRRLLNRFDLFLADDRIRRLLPSHIGKHFYQSKKAPLSVNLKAKNLAKELNKHIQGTILPVTNKGCCYTARVGHTGMKADELLENVTVAAEVISNKLPKNWKNIKVLHLKTLKSVALPIFNSYISNLDELDKQPSLHQKGVQVKTSY
;
A
#
# COMPACT_ATOMS: atom_id res chain seq x y z
N MET A 1 -55.83 -29.83 -15.31
CA MET A 1 -55.68 -31.29 -15.37
C MET A 1 -54.31 -31.55 -15.98
N ILE A 2 -53.34 -32.25 -15.42
CA ILE A 2 -53.34 -33.40 -14.51
C ILE A 2 -52.21 -33.20 -13.48
N VAL A 3 -52.49 -33.65 -12.26
CA VAL A 3 -51.62 -33.64 -11.07
C VAL A 3 -50.98 -35.03 -10.95
N SER A 4 -49.69 -35.10 -10.62
CA SER A 4 -49.04 -36.36 -10.20
C SER A 4 -47.94 -36.12 -9.17
N TYR A 5 -48.38 -36.18 -7.92
CA TYR A 5 -47.84 -36.86 -6.74
C TYR A 5 -46.33 -36.88 -6.43
N LEU A 6 -46.07 -36.28 -5.26
CA LEU A 6 -44.99 -36.46 -4.30
C LEU A 6 -44.65 -37.91 -3.94
N GLN A 7 -43.36 -38.19 -3.69
CA GLN A 7 -42.93 -39.06 -2.59
C GLN A 7 -41.59 -38.58 -1.98
N PRO A 8 -41.45 -38.51 -0.64
CA PRO A 8 -40.26 -38.03 0.08
C PRO A 8 -39.27 -39.17 0.47
N PRO A 9 -38.03 -38.84 0.91
CA PRO A 9 -37.01 -39.84 1.23
C PRO A 9 -37.17 -40.42 2.65
N PRO A 10 -36.72 -41.66 2.91
CA PRO A 10 -36.73 -42.23 4.25
C PRO A 10 -35.49 -41.84 5.06
N THR A 11 -35.71 -41.51 6.33
CA THR A 11 -34.72 -41.57 7.41
C THR A 11 -35.14 -42.69 8.36
N LEU A 12 -34.18 -43.49 8.85
CA LEU A 12 -34.00 -43.83 10.29
C LEU A 12 -33.00 -44.98 10.52
N ARG A 13 -32.13 -44.72 11.51
CA ARG A 13 -31.60 -45.62 12.58
C ARG A 13 -30.45 -46.60 12.31
N ALA A 14 -29.28 -46.16 12.83
CA ALA A 14 -28.48 -46.79 13.89
C ALA A 14 -28.66 -48.29 14.16
N ILE A 15 -27.58 -49.05 13.96
CA ILE A 15 -27.29 -50.32 14.64
C ILE A 15 -25.80 -50.35 15.03
N SER A 16 -25.57 -50.52 16.32
CA SER A 16 -24.33 -50.83 17.01
C SER A 16 -23.90 -52.30 16.83
N SER A 17 -22.62 -52.59 16.66
CA SER A 17 -21.91 -53.74 17.29
C SER A 17 -20.46 -53.87 16.82
N LEU A 18 -19.56 -54.06 17.79
CA LEU A 18 -18.18 -54.54 17.65
C LEU A 18 -18.18 -56.06 17.30
N PRO A 19 -17.05 -56.62 16.85
CA PRO A 19 -16.24 -57.34 17.82
C PRO A 19 -14.72 -57.17 17.66
N ALA A 20 -14.02 -57.48 18.77
CA ALA A 20 -12.59 -57.52 18.95
C ALA A 20 -11.92 -58.73 18.27
N GLN A 21 -10.68 -58.58 17.81
CA GLN A 21 -9.70 -59.67 17.75
C GLN A 21 -8.29 -59.14 18.09
N ASN A 22 -7.77 -59.72 19.17
CA ASN A 22 -6.37 -59.70 19.58
C ASN A 22 -5.50 -60.47 18.59
N ASN A 23 -4.28 -59.98 18.32
CA ASN A 23 -3.08 -60.82 18.28
C ASN A 23 -1.81 -59.94 18.33
N LEU A 24 -1.02 -60.12 19.39
CA LEU A 24 0.36 -59.67 19.51
C LEU A 24 1.29 -60.53 18.63
N PRO A 25 2.49 -60.03 18.31
CA PRO A 25 3.66 -60.65 18.92
C PRO A 25 4.67 -59.65 19.51
N LEU A 26 5.30 -60.11 20.60
CA LEU A 26 6.37 -59.50 21.39
C LEU A 26 7.71 -59.50 20.63
N LEU A 27 8.48 -58.42 20.73
CA LEU A 27 9.94 -58.41 20.60
C LEU A 27 10.55 -57.42 21.63
N PRO A 28 11.80 -57.64 22.07
CA PRO A 28 12.27 -57.30 23.41
C PRO A 28 12.97 -55.94 23.54
N ALA A 29 13.11 -55.53 24.79
CA ALA A 29 13.66 -54.28 25.28
C ALA A 29 15.20 -54.18 25.16
N HIS A 30 15.68 -53.00 24.75
CA HIS A 30 16.95 -52.36 25.14
C HIS A 30 16.78 -50.85 24.85
N SER A 31 16.49 -50.04 25.87
CA SER A 31 17.41 -49.14 26.59
C SER A 31 17.97 -47.99 25.75
N ASP A 32 17.46 -46.77 26.02
CA ASP A 32 18.16 -45.49 26.15
C ASP A 32 17.50 -44.32 25.41
N LEU A 33 16.66 -43.54 26.13
CA LEU A 33 16.42 -42.12 25.89
C LEU A 33 15.88 -41.46 27.19
N PRO A 34 16.43 -40.32 27.66
CA PRO A 34 16.19 -39.78 28.99
C PRO A 34 14.89 -38.96 29.11
N ALA A 35 14.32 -38.99 30.33
CA ALA A 35 13.08 -38.33 30.70
C ALA A 35 13.18 -36.78 30.69
N PRO A 36 12.12 -36.06 30.28
CA PRO A 36 12.04 -34.61 30.41
C PRO A 36 11.75 -34.21 31.86
N GLN A 37 12.67 -33.44 32.45
CA GLN A 37 12.53 -32.83 33.76
C GLN A 37 11.44 -31.75 33.76
N ARG A 38 10.61 -31.71 34.81
CA ARG A 38 9.67 -30.62 35.09
C ARG A 38 10.43 -29.33 35.38
N PRO A 39 10.11 -28.18 34.75
CA PRO A 39 10.61 -26.90 35.20
C PRO A 39 9.88 -26.42 36.47
N PRO A 40 10.58 -25.84 37.45
CA PRO A 40 10.01 -25.29 38.67
C PRO A 40 9.38 -23.90 38.47
N LEU A 41 8.36 -23.60 39.27
CA LEU A 41 7.76 -22.27 39.39
C LEU A 41 8.76 -21.29 40.02
N LEU A 42 9.20 -20.28 39.27
CA LEU A 42 9.89 -19.11 39.83
C LEU A 42 9.27 -17.81 39.33
N ARG A 43 8.80 -17.05 40.32
CA ARG A 43 8.24 -15.71 40.30
C ARG A 43 9.37 -14.71 39.98
N GLY A 44 9.22 -13.90 38.93
CA GLY A 44 10.17 -12.85 38.58
C GLY A 44 9.52 -11.80 37.68
N ALA A 45 9.37 -10.58 38.18
CA ALA A 45 8.84 -9.43 37.46
C ALA A 45 9.75 -9.03 36.27
N PRO A 46 9.21 -8.63 35.10
CA PRO A 46 10.04 -8.14 34.02
C PRO A 46 10.27 -6.62 34.12
N ASN A 47 11.48 -6.28 34.58
CA ASN A 47 12.37 -5.19 34.16
C ASN A 47 11.77 -3.97 33.43
N GLU A 48 11.64 -2.88 34.20
CA GLU A 48 11.37 -1.47 33.84
C GLU A 48 12.36 -0.80 32.85
N SER A 49 13.28 -1.55 32.25
CA SER A 49 14.39 -0.97 31.46
C SER A 49 14.10 -0.88 29.95
N VAL A 50 12.99 -1.44 29.46
CA VAL A 50 12.56 -1.31 28.05
C VAL A 50 11.54 -0.17 27.86
N ALA A 51 10.75 0.16 28.90
CA ALA A 51 9.74 1.21 28.85
C ALA A 51 10.31 2.64 28.85
N LYS A 52 11.53 2.85 29.37
CA LYS A 52 12.15 4.17 29.49
C LYS A 52 12.90 4.67 28.24
N LYS A 53 12.93 3.90 27.14
CA LYS A 53 13.58 4.31 25.88
C LYS A 53 12.62 4.82 24.79
N LEU A 54 11.32 4.94 25.09
CA LEU A 54 10.31 5.51 24.17
C LEU A 54 9.79 6.90 24.59
N THR A 55 10.40 7.56 25.58
CA THR A 55 9.84 8.79 26.18
C THR A 55 10.51 10.10 25.78
N HIS A 56 11.33 10.14 24.73
CA HIS A 56 11.84 11.42 24.20
C HIS A 56 11.63 11.57 22.70
N ALA A 57 10.37 11.84 22.32
CA ALA A 57 9.98 12.72 21.21
C ALA A 57 8.45 12.72 21.04
N THR A 58 7.69 13.42 21.90
CA THR A 58 6.27 13.66 21.64
C THR A 58 5.82 15.01 22.17
N ASP A 59 6.01 16.05 21.37
CA ASP A 59 5.36 17.35 21.55
C ASP A 59 4.42 17.61 20.37
N ARG A 60 3.35 16.79 20.24
CA ARG A 60 2.12 17.11 19.47
C ARG A 60 0.93 16.28 19.99
N PRO A 61 0.05 16.83 20.84
CA PRO A 61 -1.11 16.09 21.38
C PRO A 61 -2.12 15.65 20.30
N GLU A 62 -2.16 16.31 19.14
CA GLU A 62 -3.03 15.91 18.02
C GLU A 62 -2.65 14.55 17.41
N LEU A 63 -1.37 14.18 17.44
CA LEU A 63 -0.88 12.92 16.87
C LEU A 63 -1.24 11.71 17.74
N ALA A 64 -1.17 11.85 19.07
CA ALA A 64 -1.51 10.79 20.00
C ALA A 64 -3.01 10.44 19.97
N VAL A 65 -3.88 11.45 19.81
CA VAL A 65 -5.33 11.23 19.66
C VAL A 65 -5.66 10.56 18.33
N ALA A 66 -5.02 10.97 17.23
CA ALA A 66 -5.21 10.31 15.94
C ALA A 66 -4.78 8.84 15.98
N VAL A 67 -3.61 8.55 16.57
CA VAL A 67 -3.09 7.18 16.74
C VAL A 67 -4.04 6.36 17.62
N TYR A 68 -4.45 6.84 18.80
CA TYR A 68 -5.35 6.12 19.71
C TYR A 68 -6.76 5.88 19.12
N VAL A 69 -7.29 6.85 18.38
CA VAL A 69 -8.58 6.73 17.67
C VAL A 69 -8.48 5.75 16.50
N ILE A 70 -7.32 5.64 15.84
CA ILE A 70 -7.04 4.62 14.82
C ILE A 70 -6.90 3.23 15.46
N THR A 71 -6.20 3.11 16.61
CA THR A 71 -6.01 1.84 17.34
C THR A 71 -7.34 1.27 17.85
N THR A 72 -8.24 2.10 18.38
CA THR A 72 -9.59 1.65 18.83
C THR A 72 -10.48 1.25 17.63
N ARG A 73 -10.18 1.75 16.43
CA ARG A 73 -10.87 1.41 15.17
C ARG A 73 -10.27 0.23 14.42
N HIS A 74 -9.17 -0.33 14.92
CA HIS A 74 -8.51 -1.50 14.34
C HIS A 74 -9.47 -2.67 14.11
N LEU A 75 -10.46 -2.89 15.00
CA LEU A 75 -11.47 -3.93 14.83
C LEU A 75 -12.42 -3.67 13.63
N ARG A 76 -12.79 -2.41 13.37
CA ARG A 76 -13.62 -2.05 12.21
C ARG A 76 -12.85 -2.24 10.91
N VAL A 77 -11.59 -1.83 10.89
CA VAL A 77 -10.71 -2.04 9.72
C VAL A 77 -10.54 -3.54 9.47
N LYS A 78 -10.29 -4.35 10.51
CA LYS A 78 -10.18 -5.81 10.40
C LYS A 78 -11.45 -6.43 9.81
N LYS A 79 -12.63 -6.07 10.33
CA LYS A 79 -13.93 -6.55 9.80
C LYS A 79 -14.13 -6.14 8.35
N ALA A 80 -13.79 -4.91 7.98
CA ALA A 80 -13.90 -4.43 6.60
C ALA A 80 -12.96 -5.18 5.65
N VAL A 81 -11.70 -5.39 6.04
CA VAL A 81 -10.73 -6.17 5.25
C VAL A 81 -11.20 -7.62 5.08
N GLN A 82 -11.65 -8.27 6.16
CA GLN A 82 -12.17 -9.64 6.11
C GLN A 82 -13.42 -9.75 5.24
N ALA A 83 -14.37 -8.82 5.36
CA ALA A 83 -15.57 -8.80 4.53
C ALA A 83 -15.22 -8.61 3.05
N LEU A 84 -14.25 -7.73 2.74
CA LEU A 84 -13.81 -7.50 1.37
C LEU A 84 -13.16 -8.74 0.75
N LEU A 85 -12.26 -9.39 1.49
CA LEU A 85 -11.61 -10.63 1.05
C LEU A 85 -12.62 -11.78 0.89
N ALA A 86 -13.60 -11.89 1.78
CA ALA A 86 -14.66 -12.88 1.68
C ALA A 86 -15.52 -12.64 0.42
N TYR A 87 -15.86 -11.39 0.14
CA TYR A 87 -16.62 -11.02 -1.05
C TYR A 87 -15.88 -11.36 -2.36
N THR A 88 -14.59 -11.06 -2.45
CA THR A 88 -13.79 -11.43 -3.63
C THR A 88 -13.77 -12.95 -3.81
N LYS A 89 -13.51 -13.71 -2.74
CA LYS A 89 -13.51 -15.18 -2.81
C LYS A 89 -14.84 -15.79 -3.23
N THR A 90 -15.97 -15.19 -2.85
CA THR A 90 -17.29 -15.66 -3.30
C THR A 90 -17.51 -15.37 -4.78
N LYS A 91 -16.98 -14.25 -5.27
CA LYS A 91 -17.11 -13.84 -6.67
C LYS A 91 -16.24 -14.70 -7.60
N ASP A 92 -15.02 -15.03 -7.18
CA ASP A 92 -14.10 -15.86 -7.96
C ASP A 92 -14.68 -17.27 -8.21
N LYS A 93 -15.50 -17.80 -7.29
CA LYS A 93 -16.21 -19.08 -7.45
C LYS A 93 -17.33 -19.02 -8.49
N THR A 94 -17.88 -17.84 -8.76
CA THR A 94 -18.94 -17.66 -9.77
C THR A 94 -18.38 -17.34 -11.16
N ASP A 95 -17.21 -16.70 -11.24
CA ASP A 95 -16.54 -16.29 -12.49
C ASP A 95 -15.34 -17.23 -12.79
N GLU A 96 -15.55 -18.55 -12.87
CA GLU A 96 -14.48 -19.57 -13.04
C GLU A 96 -13.63 -19.45 -14.33
N LEU A 97 -13.87 -18.47 -15.20
CA LEU A 97 -13.35 -18.45 -16.58
C LEU A 97 -12.32 -17.36 -16.90
N LEU A 98 -11.89 -16.53 -15.95
CA LEU A 98 -10.84 -15.55 -16.21
C LEU A 98 -9.77 -15.69 -15.13
N LEU A 99 -8.52 -15.84 -15.61
CA LEU A 99 -7.26 -15.91 -14.86
C LEU A 99 -7.41 -15.30 -13.45
N ASN A 100 -7.05 -16.08 -12.41
CA ASN A 100 -7.01 -15.69 -10.99
C ASN A 100 -6.10 -14.46 -10.75
N GLU A 101 -6.48 -13.31 -11.28
CA GLU A 101 -5.80 -12.05 -11.12
C GLU A 101 -6.26 -11.45 -9.80
N ASN A 102 -5.30 -11.30 -8.88
CA ASN A 102 -5.55 -10.64 -7.62
C ASN A 102 -6.08 -9.21 -7.86
N GLU A 103 -7.30 -8.93 -7.41
CA GLU A 103 -7.86 -7.59 -7.52
C GLU A 103 -7.10 -6.61 -6.59
N ASN A 104 -6.88 -5.39 -7.08
CA ASN A 104 -6.27 -4.33 -6.28
C ASN A 104 -7.25 -3.78 -5.24
N VAL A 105 -6.76 -3.62 -4.01
CA VAL A 105 -7.49 -3.01 -2.90
C VAL A 105 -7.07 -1.54 -2.78
N TYR A 106 -8.05 -0.65 -2.71
CA TYR A 106 -7.88 0.80 -2.63
C TYR A 106 -8.47 1.36 -1.33
N LEU A 107 -7.72 2.26 -0.72
CA LEU A 107 -8.19 3.16 0.33
C LEU A 107 -8.63 4.48 -0.32
N MET A 108 -9.92 4.80 -0.18
CA MET A 108 -10.53 6.03 -0.65
C MET A 108 -10.69 7.01 0.51
N VAL A 109 -10.21 8.23 0.30
CA VAL A 109 -10.21 9.33 1.27
C VAL A 109 -11.12 10.43 0.74
N THR A 110 -12.15 10.77 1.49
CA THR A 110 -12.99 11.95 1.22
C THR A 110 -12.65 13.04 2.21
N VAL A 111 -12.36 14.25 1.73
CA VAL A 111 -12.06 15.42 2.57
C VAL A 111 -13.24 16.38 2.65
N TRP A 112 -13.29 17.17 3.72
CA TRP A 112 -14.25 18.25 3.90
C TRP A 112 -13.94 19.44 3.01
N LYS A 113 -12.68 19.92 3.06
CA LYS A 113 -12.19 21.05 2.27
C LYS A 113 -11.16 20.59 1.26
N ILE A 114 -11.39 20.94 0.01
CA ILE A 114 -10.48 20.67 -1.10
C ILE A 114 -9.20 21.48 -0.87
N PRO A 115 -8.01 20.85 -0.88
CA PRO A 115 -6.74 21.56 -0.80
C PRO A 115 -6.54 22.52 -1.97
N PRO A 116 -5.95 23.71 -1.73
CA PRO A 116 -5.71 24.69 -2.80
C PRO A 116 -4.61 24.26 -3.78
N GLN A 117 -3.61 23.51 -3.29
CA GLN A 117 -2.46 23.07 -4.08
C GLN A 117 -2.50 21.55 -4.34
N GLU A 118 -2.19 21.16 -5.56
CA GLU A 118 -2.01 19.76 -5.92
C GLU A 118 -0.70 19.23 -5.31
N GLN A 119 -0.74 18.02 -4.75
CA GLN A 119 0.44 17.36 -4.21
C GLN A 119 0.32 15.85 -4.33
N VAL A 120 1.46 15.16 -4.39
CA VAL A 120 1.52 13.69 -4.37
C VAL A 120 2.06 13.25 -3.00
N ILE A 121 1.19 12.66 -2.19
CA ILE A 121 1.57 12.15 -0.88
C ILE A 121 2.19 10.76 -1.06
N LYS A 122 3.47 10.62 -0.71
CA LYS A 122 4.17 9.33 -0.70
C LYS A 122 3.89 8.58 0.61
N ILE A 123 3.39 7.35 0.49
CA ILE A 123 3.00 6.49 1.61
C ILE A 123 3.91 5.26 1.61
N PRO A 124 4.93 5.19 2.49
CA PRO A 124 5.67 3.97 2.68
C PRO A 124 4.76 2.91 3.30
N LEU A 125 4.77 1.70 2.76
CA LEU A 125 4.00 0.57 3.28
C LEU A 125 4.97 -0.46 3.88
N PRO A 126 4.60 -1.12 5.00
CA PRO A 126 5.41 -2.18 5.58
C PRO A 126 5.45 -3.42 4.69
N HIS A 127 4.33 -3.77 4.03
CA HIS A 127 4.24 -4.93 3.13
C HIS A 127 4.10 -4.48 1.68
N GLY A 128 4.92 -5.06 0.80
CA GLY A 128 4.94 -4.75 -0.62
C GLY A 128 3.61 -5.10 -1.32
N ILE A 129 3.07 -4.15 -2.08
CA ILE A 129 1.78 -4.30 -2.78
C ILE A 129 1.91 -4.77 -4.23
N ARG A 130 3.15 -4.80 -4.74
CA ARG A 130 3.47 -5.14 -6.13
C ARG A 130 3.99 -6.57 -6.18
N PRO A 131 3.60 -7.35 -7.20
CA PRO A 131 4.19 -8.67 -7.40
C PRO A 131 5.69 -8.56 -7.69
N GLU A 132 6.43 -9.63 -7.45
CA GLU A 132 7.87 -9.71 -7.77
C GLU A 132 8.14 -9.57 -9.27
N THR A 133 7.15 -9.89 -10.11
CA THR A 133 7.20 -9.75 -11.56
C THR A 133 7.01 -8.31 -12.06
N SER A 134 6.72 -7.35 -11.18
CA SER A 134 6.47 -5.97 -11.61
C SER A 134 7.70 -5.33 -12.25
N GLU A 135 7.52 -4.79 -13.45
CA GLU A 135 8.58 -4.08 -14.14
C GLU A 135 8.70 -2.62 -13.66
N VAL A 136 9.89 -2.24 -13.20
CA VAL A 136 10.21 -0.88 -12.72
C VAL A 136 11.19 -0.19 -13.67
N CYS A 137 10.83 1.00 -14.13
CA CYS A 137 11.69 1.83 -14.97
C CYS A 137 12.26 3.02 -14.17
N LEU A 138 13.57 3.24 -14.25
CA LEU A 138 14.26 4.38 -13.64
C LEU A 138 14.74 5.36 -14.72
N PHE A 139 14.29 6.61 -14.63
CA PHE A 139 14.85 7.71 -15.42
C PHE A 139 16.02 8.36 -14.68
N THR A 140 17.19 8.43 -15.32
CA THR A 140 18.40 9.00 -14.74
C THR A 140 18.81 10.29 -15.45
N LYS A 141 19.55 11.13 -14.74
CA LYS A 141 20.22 12.28 -15.36
C LYS A 141 21.39 11.79 -16.21
N ASP A 142 21.62 12.46 -17.33
CA ASP A 142 22.81 12.24 -18.14
C ASP A 142 24.05 12.80 -17.44
N GLU A 143 25.11 12.00 -17.39
CA GLU A 143 26.43 12.52 -17.02
C GLU A 143 27.06 13.18 -18.26
N PRO A 144 27.66 14.38 -18.11
CA PRO A 144 28.09 15.21 -19.24
C PRO A 144 29.19 14.55 -20.08
N GLU A 145 30.07 13.77 -19.45
CA GLU A 145 31.24 13.14 -20.08
C GLU A 145 30.93 11.77 -20.71
N LEU A 146 29.74 11.21 -20.46
CA LEU A 146 29.40 9.83 -20.84
C LEU A 146 28.34 9.79 -21.94
N SER A 147 28.43 8.74 -22.78
CA SER A 147 27.36 8.36 -23.69
C SER A 147 26.11 7.91 -22.93
N ALA A 148 24.97 7.88 -23.60
CA ALA A 148 23.69 7.43 -23.03
C ALA A 148 23.80 6.00 -22.48
N GLU A 149 24.34 5.08 -23.27
CA GLU A 149 24.54 3.68 -22.89
C GLU A 149 25.53 3.52 -21.73
N GLN A 150 26.61 4.32 -21.72
CA GLN A 150 27.59 4.31 -20.65
C GLN A 150 26.99 4.82 -19.34
N THR A 151 26.14 5.85 -19.41
CA THR A 151 25.40 6.37 -18.26
C THR A 151 24.46 5.30 -17.69
N GLU A 152 23.70 4.62 -18.55
CA GLU A 152 22.81 3.53 -18.12
C GLU A 152 23.60 2.39 -17.46
N ASN A 153 24.75 2.01 -18.03
CA ASN A 153 25.61 0.98 -17.47
C ASN A 153 26.25 1.39 -16.14
N LEU A 154 26.60 2.66 -15.97
CA LEU A 154 27.08 3.21 -14.70
C LEU A 154 26.02 3.04 -13.61
N TYR A 155 24.80 3.49 -13.86
CA TYR A 155 23.71 3.38 -12.88
C TYR A 155 23.31 1.92 -12.64
N LYS A 156 23.36 1.04 -13.65
CA LYS A 156 23.17 -0.42 -13.45
C LYS A 156 24.20 -0.98 -12.48
N LYS A 157 25.49 -0.68 -12.67
CA LYS A 157 26.56 -1.11 -11.76
C LYS A 157 26.35 -0.57 -10.34
N LEU A 158 25.97 0.71 -10.22
CA LEU A 158 25.69 1.35 -8.94
C LEU A 158 24.55 0.65 -8.19
N LEU A 159 23.45 0.31 -8.88
CA LEU A 159 22.33 -0.41 -8.27
C LEU A 159 22.74 -1.80 -7.78
N ILE A 160 23.52 -2.55 -8.57
CA ILE A 160 24.04 -3.87 -8.21
C ILE A 160 24.96 -3.78 -6.98
N GLN A 161 25.87 -2.80 -6.95
CA GLN A 161 26.75 -2.56 -5.79
C GLN A 161 25.97 -2.28 -4.50
N ASN A 162 24.80 -1.64 -4.62
CA ASN A 162 23.92 -1.34 -3.49
C ASN A 162 22.90 -2.48 -3.19
N GLY A 163 22.98 -3.61 -3.89
CA GLY A 163 22.11 -4.78 -3.67
C GLY A 163 20.67 -4.59 -4.16
N ILE A 164 20.42 -3.72 -5.13
CA ILE A 164 19.07 -3.44 -5.65
C ILE A 164 18.89 -4.18 -6.97
N THR A 165 17.99 -5.18 -6.99
CA THR A 165 17.67 -5.98 -8.20
C THR A 165 16.28 -5.68 -8.77
N ASN A 166 15.44 -4.94 -8.06
CA ASN A 166 14.04 -4.69 -8.41
C ASN A 166 13.83 -3.66 -9.56
N ILE A 167 14.89 -3.16 -10.20
CA ILE A 167 14.79 -2.19 -11.30
C ILE A 167 15.07 -2.90 -12.63
N SER A 168 14.05 -2.98 -13.48
CA SER A 168 14.07 -3.73 -14.73
C SER A 168 14.79 -2.99 -15.85
N GLN A 169 14.56 -1.67 -15.98
CA GLN A 169 15.21 -0.86 -17.02
C GLN A 169 15.61 0.52 -16.49
N ILE A 170 16.78 0.97 -16.92
CA ILE A 170 17.27 2.33 -16.70
C ILE A 170 17.26 3.04 -18.04
N ILE A 171 16.70 4.24 -18.10
CA ILE A 171 16.63 5.05 -19.31
C ILE A 171 17.26 6.41 -19.02
N SER A 172 18.33 6.75 -19.75
CA SER A 172 18.94 8.07 -19.64
C SER A 172 18.04 9.16 -20.26
N TYR A 173 18.24 10.41 -19.86
CA TYR A 173 17.45 11.51 -20.39
C TYR A 173 17.75 11.78 -21.88
N LYS A 174 18.99 11.56 -22.34
CA LYS A 174 19.38 11.54 -23.76
C LYS A 174 18.61 10.47 -24.55
N THR A 175 18.54 9.24 -24.03
CA THR A 175 17.79 8.12 -24.64
C THR A 175 16.30 8.47 -24.75
N LEU A 176 15.72 8.96 -23.65
CA LEU A 176 14.32 9.38 -23.58
C LEU A 176 13.96 10.44 -24.64
N LYS A 177 14.86 11.40 -24.89
CA LYS A 177 14.65 12.48 -25.86
C LYS A 177 14.76 12.01 -27.31
N LYS A 178 15.62 11.04 -27.61
CA LYS A 178 15.87 10.55 -28.97
C LYS A 178 14.90 9.44 -29.36
N GLU A 179 14.89 8.35 -28.60
CA GLU A 179 14.19 7.10 -28.98
C GLU A 179 12.70 7.13 -28.66
N TYR A 180 12.32 7.75 -27.55
CA TYR A 180 10.94 7.79 -27.07
C TYR A 180 10.20 9.08 -27.46
N LYS A 181 10.70 9.82 -28.47
CA LYS A 181 10.00 10.96 -29.05
C LYS A 181 8.69 10.57 -29.77
N PRO A 182 8.63 9.48 -30.56
CA PRO A 182 7.42 9.05 -31.23
C PRO A 182 6.30 8.69 -30.26
N PHE A 183 5.06 9.00 -30.64
CA PHE A 183 3.89 8.76 -29.78
C PHE A 183 3.72 7.28 -29.42
N GLU A 184 3.95 6.39 -30.40
CA GLU A 184 3.85 4.94 -30.22
C GLU A 184 4.88 4.42 -29.21
N ALA A 185 6.13 4.89 -29.29
CA ALA A 185 7.19 4.51 -28.36
C ALA A 185 6.83 4.87 -26.90
N LYS A 186 6.20 6.04 -26.68
CA LYS A 186 5.73 6.45 -25.34
C LYS A 186 4.63 5.53 -24.81
N ARG A 187 3.69 5.11 -25.67
CA ARG A 187 2.62 4.17 -25.29
C ARG A 187 3.17 2.79 -24.99
N ARG A 188 4.12 2.29 -25.81
CA ARG A 188 4.81 1.02 -25.56
C ARG A 188 5.55 1.07 -24.22
N LEU A 189 6.27 2.16 -23.93
CA LEU A 189 6.94 2.37 -22.64
C LEU A 189 5.96 2.35 -21.47
N LEU A 190 4.84 3.07 -21.58
CA LEU A 190 3.80 3.16 -20.54
C LEU A 190 3.12 1.80 -20.25
N ASN A 191 2.90 1.00 -21.28
CA ASN A 191 2.23 -0.30 -21.16
C ASN A 191 3.15 -1.37 -20.61
N ARG A 192 4.45 -1.30 -20.91
CA ARG A 192 5.45 -2.24 -20.44
C ARG A 192 5.66 -2.19 -18.93
N PHE A 193 5.85 -0.98 -18.38
CA PHE A 193 6.22 -0.81 -16.98
C PHE A 193 5.04 -0.50 -16.05
N ASP A 194 5.11 -1.00 -14.82
CA ASP A 194 4.12 -0.74 -13.77
C ASP A 194 4.44 0.51 -12.96
N LEU A 195 5.74 0.76 -12.73
CA LEU A 195 6.24 1.85 -11.89
C LEU A 195 7.34 2.61 -12.61
N PHE A 196 7.24 3.94 -12.57
CA PHE A 196 8.28 4.83 -13.05
C PHE A 196 8.90 5.58 -11.88
N LEU A 197 10.21 5.53 -11.79
CA LEU A 197 11.05 6.30 -10.88
C LEU A 197 11.85 7.30 -11.70
N ALA A 198 12.16 8.45 -11.12
CA ALA A 198 12.90 9.50 -11.78
C ALA A 198 13.82 10.20 -10.80
N ASP A 199 15.05 10.49 -11.22
CA ASP A 199 15.92 11.36 -10.47
C ASP A 199 15.26 12.74 -10.23
N ASP A 200 15.30 13.22 -8.99
CA ASP A 200 14.81 14.54 -8.59
C ASP A 200 15.28 15.66 -9.53
N ARG A 201 16.50 15.55 -10.07
CA ARG A 201 17.11 16.53 -10.98
C ARG A 201 16.38 16.67 -12.31
N ILE A 202 15.80 15.59 -12.83
CA ILE A 202 15.14 15.58 -14.15
C ILE A 202 13.62 15.61 -14.05
N ARG A 203 13.05 15.39 -12.87
CA ARG A 203 11.59 15.24 -12.66
C ARG A 203 10.77 16.39 -13.24
N ARG A 204 11.30 17.62 -13.20
CA ARG A 204 10.67 18.83 -13.75
C ARG A 204 10.59 18.84 -15.27
N LEU A 205 11.53 18.18 -15.95
CA LEU A 205 11.64 18.14 -17.41
C LEU A 205 10.82 17.00 -18.02
N LEU A 206 10.57 15.94 -17.26
CA LEU A 206 9.85 14.74 -17.72
C LEU A 206 8.47 14.99 -18.32
N PRO A 207 7.58 15.86 -17.78
CA PRO A 207 6.24 16.07 -18.33
C PRO A 207 6.24 16.41 -19.83
N SER A 208 7.21 17.20 -20.30
CA SER A 208 7.35 17.59 -21.70
C SER A 208 7.70 16.39 -22.61
N HIS A 209 8.53 15.46 -22.12
CA HIS A 209 9.03 14.35 -22.92
C HIS A 209 8.12 13.11 -22.88
N ILE A 210 7.62 12.71 -21.70
CA ILE A 210 6.77 11.51 -21.56
C ILE A 210 5.31 11.77 -22.02
N GLY A 211 4.88 13.03 -22.02
CA GLY A 211 3.56 13.46 -22.47
C GLY A 211 2.42 13.19 -21.47
N LYS A 212 1.21 13.63 -21.85
CA LYS A 212 0.03 13.61 -20.98
C LYS A 212 -0.48 12.21 -20.59
N HIS A 213 -0.21 11.20 -21.41
CA HIS A 213 -0.75 9.84 -21.18
C HIS A 213 -0.23 9.20 -19.90
N PHE A 214 1.02 9.45 -19.51
CA PHE A 214 1.56 8.99 -18.23
C PHE A 214 0.76 9.51 -17.03
N TYR A 215 0.30 10.76 -17.10
CA TYR A 215 -0.48 11.40 -16.04
C TYR A 215 -1.95 10.98 -16.07
N GLN A 216 -2.53 10.81 -17.27
CA GLN A 216 -3.89 10.28 -17.43
C GLN A 216 -4.01 8.84 -16.89
N SER A 217 -3.01 8.00 -17.17
CA SER A 217 -2.95 6.62 -16.68
C SER A 217 -2.50 6.49 -15.21
N LYS A 218 -2.33 7.61 -14.49
CA LYS A 218 -1.88 7.65 -13.09
C LYS A 218 -0.52 6.96 -12.83
N LYS A 219 0.31 6.80 -13.85
CA LYS A 219 1.67 6.22 -13.80
C LYS A 219 2.75 7.31 -13.87
N ALA A 220 2.53 8.45 -13.20
CA ALA A 220 3.49 9.55 -13.21
C ALA A 220 4.79 9.15 -12.48
N PRO A 221 5.98 9.52 -13.01
CA PRO A 221 7.24 9.14 -12.38
C PRO A 221 7.40 9.69 -10.96
N LEU A 222 7.83 8.83 -10.04
CA LEU A 222 8.12 9.18 -8.66
C LEU A 222 9.55 9.71 -8.53
N SER A 223 9.69 10.85 -7.88
CA SER A 223 10.98 11.50 -7.64
C SER A 223 11.80 10.73 -6.61
N VAL A 224 13.04 10.36 -6.93
CA VAL A 224 14.01 9.68 -6.05
C VAL A 224 15.36 10.40 -6.07
N ASN A 225 16.04 10.46 -4.93
CA ASN A 225 17.35 11.04 -4.80
C ASN A 225 18.45 9.98 -5.01
N LEU A 226 19.01 9.94 -6.22
CA LEU A 226 20.08 8.99 -6.56
C LEU A 226 21.42 9.28 -5.87
N LYS A 227 21.58 10.45 -5.21
CA LYS A 227 22.80 10.83 -4.48
C LYS A 227 22.74 10.50 -2.99
N ALA A 228 21.64 9.93 -2.50
CA ALA A 228 21.49 9.62 -1.09
C ALA A 228 22.51 8.56 -0.64
N LYS A 229 23.01 8.69 0.60
CA LYS A 229 23.97 7.73 1.20
C LYS A 229 23.43 6.30 1.24
N ASN A 230 22.11 6.14 1.41
CA ASN A 230 21.43 4.85 1.50
C ASN A 230 20.42 4.69 0.36
N LEU A 231 20.93 4.49 -0.86
CA LEU A 231 20.11 4.41 -2.06
C LEU A 231 19.09 3.26 -2.01
N ALA A 232 19.48 2.09 -1.49
CA ALA A 232 18.61 0.92 -1.39
C ALA A 232 17.36 1.19 -0.55
N LYS A 233 17.53 1.83 0.61
CA LYS A 233 16.42 2.19 1.50
C LYS A 233 15.47 3.18 0.84
N GLU A 234 16.02 4.16 0.11
CA GLU A 234 15.20 5.15 -0.58
C GLU A 234 14.39 4.53 -1.72
N LEU A 235 14.99 3.68 -2.55
CA LEU A 235 14.28 3.01 -3.64
C LEU A 235 13.24 2.02 -3.12
N ASN A 236 13.60 1.17 -2.15
CA ASN A 236 12.67 0.20 -1.58
C ASN A 236 11.43 0.87 -0.98
N LYS A 237 11.59 2.03 -0.35
CA LYS A 237 10.47 2.84 0.16
C LYS A 237 9.46 3.21 -0.93
N HIS A 238 9.93 3.52 -2.14
CA HIS A 238 9.06 3.90 -3.26
C HIS A 238 8.49 2.67 -4.00
N ILE A 239 9.27 1.59 -4.09
CA ILE A 239 8.85 0.34 -4.75
C ILE A 239 7.79 -0.39 -3.93
N GLN A 240 7.98 -0.50 -2.61
CA GLN A 240 7.01 -1.12 -1.71
C GLN A 240 5.84 -0.18 -1.40
N GLY A 241 6.12 1.13 -1.35
CA GLY A 241 5.14 2.15 -1.03
C GLY A 241 4.08 2.39 -2.12
N THR A 242 3.12 3.22 -1.73
CA THR A 242 2.05 3.71 -2.58
C THR A 242 2.04 5.23 -2.60
N ILE A 243 1.24 5.79 -3.50
CA ILE A 243 1.04 7.24 -3.60
C ILE A 243 -0.44 7.58 -3.52
N LEU A 244 -0.73 8.72 -2.90
CA LEU A 244 -2.04 9.36 -2.92
C LEU A 244 -1.91 10.68 -3.68
N PRO A 245 -2.36 10.76 -4.95
CA PRO A 245 -2.44 12.02 -5.67
C PRO A 245 -3.59 12.86 -5.11
N VAL A 246 -3.26 14.01 -4.53
CA VAL A 246 -4.20 14.99 -4.00
C VAL A 246 -4.32 16.10 -5.02
N THR A 247 -5.51 16.25 -5.60
CA THR A 247 -5.82 17.27 -6.60
C THR A 247 -6.71 18.35 -6.00
N ASN A 248 -6.70 19.54 -6.59
CA ASN A 248 -7.54 20.66 -6.18
C ASN A 248 -8.91 20.67 -6.87
N LYS A 249 -9.25 19.61 -7.62
CA LYS A 249 -10.46 19.53 -8.46
C LYS A 249 -11.60 18.74 -7.83
N GLY A 250 -11.36 18.04 -6.73
CA GLY A 250 -12.35 17.19 -6.09
C GLY A 250 -11.97 16.83 -4.67
N CYS A 251 -12.94 16.35 -3.91
CA CYS A 251 -12.80 16.00 -2.49
C CYS A 251 -12.43 14.53 -2.24
N CYS A 252 -12.39 13.69 -3.28
CA CYS A 252 -12.15 12.25 -3.15
C CYS A 252 -10.82 11.84 -3.79
N TYR A 253 -9.98 11.17 -3.01
CA TYR A 253 -8.68 10.65 -3.43
C TYR A 253 -8.60 9.15 -3.18
N THR A 254 -7.81 8.43 -3.97
CA THR A 254 -7.68 6.97 -3.86
C THR A 254 -6.22 6.56 -3.89
N ALA A 255 -5.82 5.69 -2.98
CA ALA A 255 -4.50 5.07 -2.94
C ALA A 255 -4.62 3.54 -2.92
N ARG A 256 -3.77 2.84 -3.68
CA ARG A 256 -3.69 1.37 -3.62
C ARG A 256 -2.98 0.96 -2.34
N VAL A 257 -3.60 0.09 -1.53
CA VAL A 257 -3.06 -0.35 -0.23
C VAL A 257 -2.69 -1.84 -0.20
N GLY A 258 -3.07 -2.59 -1.24
CA GLY A 258 -2.69 -3.99 -1.40
C GLY A 258 -3.45 -4.67 -2.53
N HIS A 259 -3.51 -6.00 -2.48
CA HIS A 259 -4.27 -6.84 -3.40
C HIS A 259 -4.94 -7.99 -2.63
N THR A 260 -5.93 -8.64 -3.25
CA THR A 260 -6.74 -9.70 -2.60
C THR A 260 -5.95 -10.96 -2.25
N GLY A 261 -4.84 -11.22 -2.96
CA GLY A 261 -3.91 -12.31 -2.64
C GLY A 261 -3.02 -12.09 -1.39
N MET A 262 -3.02 -10.91 -0.76
CA MET A 262 -2.27 -10.67 0.48
C MET A 262 -3.00 -11.25 1.69
N LYS A 263 -2.27 -11.50 2.78
CA LYS A 263 -2.90 -11.92 4.05
C LYS A 263 -3.72 -10.78 4.64
N ALA A 264 -4.80 -11.12 5.34
CA ALA A 264 -5.68 -10.13 5.97
C ALA A 264 -4.95 -9.27 7.01
N ASP A 265 -3.98 -9.85 7.73
CA ASP A 265 -3.20 -9.12 8.74
C ASP A 265 -2.20 -8.14 8.10
N GLU A 266 -1.54 -8.55 7.00
CA GLU A 266 -0.64 -7.66 6.23
C GLU A 266 -1.39 -6.46 5.62
N LEU A 267 -2.61 -6.70 5.10
CA LEU A 267 -3.48 -5.65 4.60
C LEU A 267 -3.92 -4.68 5.71
N LEU A 268 -4.20 -5.21 6.89
CA LEU A 268 -4.61 -4.41 8.05
C LEU A 268 -3.48 -3.47 8.51
N GLU A 269 -2.25 -3.97 8.57
CA GLU A 269 -1.07 -3.16 8.87
C GLU A 269 -0.84 -2.09 7.79
N ASN A 270 -0.92 -2.46 6.50
CA ASN A 270 -0.80 -1.52 5.40
C ASN A 270 -1.85 -0.40 5.45
N VAL A 271 -3.11 -0.73 5.73
CA VAL A 271 -4.20 0.26 5.84
C VAL A 271 -3.98 1.19 7.04
N THR A 272 -3.50 0.67 8.17
CA THR A 272 -3.23 1.45 9.38
C THR A 272 -2.12 2.46 9.12
N VAL A 273 -0.98 2.01 8.59
CA VAL A 273 0.14 2.89 8.23
C VAL A 273 -0.25 3.90 7.16
N ALA A 274 -1.04 3.48 6.16
CA ALA A 274 -1.53 4.38 5.12
C ALA A 274 -2.42 5.49 5.73
N ALA A 275 -3.35 5.14 6.61
CA ALA A 275 -4.22 6.11 7.28
C ALA A 275 -3.42 7.11 8.13
N GLU A 276 -2.39 6.67 8.84
CA GLU A 276 -1.50 7.53 9.63
C GLU A 276 -0.65 8.46 8.75
N VAL A 277 -0.12 7.98 7.63
CA VAL A 277 0.65 8.84 6.74
C VAL A 277 -0.25 9.88 6.06
N ILE A 278 -1.47 9.48 5.69
CA ILE A 278 -2.47 10.36 5.09
C ILE A 278 -2.92 11.42 6.10
N SER A 279 -3.17 11.06 7.35
CA SER A 279 -3.59 12.01 8.40
C SER A 279 -2.56 13.11 8.65
N ASN A 280 -1.28 12.75 8.55
CA ASN A 280 -0.17 13.65 8.85
C ASN A 280 0.26 14.51 7.67
N LYS A 281 0.09 14.03 6.44
CA LYS A 281 0.54 14.72 5.22
C LYS A 281 -0.57 15.45 4.47
N LEU A 282 -1.83 15.24 4.85
CA LEU A 282 -2.94 16.00 4.27
C LEU A 282 -2.92 17.46 4.75
N PRO A 283 -3.28 18.41 3.87
CA PRO A 283 -3.44 19.81 4.26
C PRO A 283 -4.59 19.91 5.26
N LYS A 284 -4.33 20.58 6.39
CA LYS A 284 -5.22 20.68 7.56
C LYS A 284 -5.40 19.36 8.35
N ASN A 285 -4.45 18.43 8.22
CA ASN A 285 -4.27 17.22 9.01
C ASN A 285 -5.55 16.32 9.06
N TRP A 286 -5.68 15.53 10.13
CA TRP A 286 -6.79 14.60 10.36
C TRP A 286 -8.18 15.25 10.35
N LYS A 287 -8.29 16.52 10.77
CA LYS A 287 -9.58 17.22 10.86
C LYS A 287 -10.27 17.33 9.51
N ASN A 288 -9.49 17.44 8.43
CA ASN A 288 -10.00 17.58 7.08
C ASN A 288 -10.54 16.28 6.48
N ILE A 289 -10.30 15.12 7.09
CA ILE A 289 -10.80 13.84 6.58
C ILE A 289 -12.26 13.68 6.97
N LYS A 290 -13.14 13.64 5.97
CA LYS A 290 -14.58 13.41 6.12
C LYS A 290 -14.88 11.93 6.37
N VAL A 291 -14.51 11.09 5.40
CA VAL A 291 -14.77 9.64 5.41
C VAL A 291 -13.57 8.91 4.83
N LEU A 292 -13.28 7.72 5.35
CA LEU A 292 -12.39 6.75 4.73
C LEU A 292 -13.17 5.51 4.35
N HIS A 293 -12.99 5.03 3.12
CA HIS A 293 -13.58 3.79 2.63
C HIS A 293 -12.54 2.84 2.07
N LEU A 294 -12.76 1.55 2.25
CA LEU A 294 -12.00 0.49 1.61
C LEU A 294 -12.82 -0.13 0.48
N LYS A 295 -12.24 -0.26 -0.72
CA LYS A 295 -12.91 -0.87 -1.88
C LYS A 295 -11.94 -1.55 -2.83
N THR A 296 -12.41 -2.50 -3.63
CA THR A 296 -11.75 -2.90 -4.88
C THR A 296 -12.29 -2.08 -6.06
N LEU A 297 -11.90 -2.40 -7.29
CA LEU A 297 -12.40 -1.70 -8.48
C LEU A 297 -13.92 -1.89 -8.67
N LYS A 298 -14.42 -3.10 -8.42
CA LYS A 298 -15.81 -3.49 -8.66
C LYS A 298 -16.65 -3.64 -7.38
N SER A 299 -16.01 -3.67 -6.20
CA SER A 299 -16.74 -3.86 -4.94
C SER A 299 -17.48 -2.59 -4.45
N VAL A 300 -18.39 -2.82 -3.50
CA VAL A 300 -18.96 -1.78 -2.65
C VAL A 300 -17.87 -1.16 -1.76
N ALA A 301 -18.03 0.12 -1.41
CA ALA A 301 -17.10 0.86 -0.57
C ALA A 301 -17.44 0.71 0.92
N LEU A 302 -16.59 -0.01 1.66
CA LEU A 302 -16.77 -0.28 3.08
C LEU A 302 -16.25 0.89 3.92
N PRO A 303 -17.08 1.62 4.68
CA PRO A 303 -16.62 2.73 5.50
C PRO A 303 -15.81 2.23 6.69
N ILE A 304 -14.57 2.71 6.82
CA ILE A 304 -13.70 2.40 7.97
C ILE A 304 -13.68 3.53 9.00
N PHE A 305 -13.89 4.78 8.54
CA PHE A 305 -13.95 5.96 9.40
C PHE A 305 -14.95 6.97 8.85
N ASN A 306 -15.73 7.57 9.74
CA ASN A 306 -16.51 8.77 9.48
C ASN A 306 -16.21 9.81 10.57
N SER A 307 -15.94 11.04 10.16
CA SER A 307 -15.74 12.18 11.06
C SER A 307 -17.07 12.82 11.45
N TYR A 308 -17.06 13.54 12.57
CA TYR A 308 -18.21 14.32 12.99
C TYR A 308 -18.24 15.66 12.26
N ILE A 309 -19.44 16.23 12.11
CA ILE A 309 -19.63 17.52 11.44
C ILE A 309 -18.93 18.67 12.19
N SER A 310 -18.73 18.52 13.50
CA SER A 310 -17.99 19.47 14.35
C SER A 310 -16.56 19.74 13.86
N ASN A 311 -15.96 18.77 13.14
CA ASN A 311 -14.65 18.98 12.52
C ASN A 311 -14.70 20.05 11.42
N LEU A 312 -15.83 20.19 10.72
CA LEU A 312 -16.02 21.22 9.69
C LEU A 312 -16.06 22.61 10.33
N ASP A 313 -16.80 22.76 11.43
CA ASP A 313 -16.91 24.03 12.17
C ASP A 313 -15.55 24.52 12.67
N GLU A 314 -14.70 23.60 13.16
CA GLU A 314 -13.32 23.91 13.54
C GLU A 314 -12.44 24.33 12.34
N LEU A 315 -12.63 23.70 11.18
CA LEU A 315 -11.91 24.04 9.96
C LEU A 315 -12.35 25.38 9.36
N ASP A 316 -13.60 25.80 9.61
CA ASP A 316 -14.12 27.11 9.24
C ASP A 316 -13.57 28.22 10.13
N LYS A 317 -13.28 27.92 11.40
CA LYS A 317 -12.64 28.84 12.35
C LYS A 317 -11.14 29.02 12.08
N GLN A 318 -10.48 28.12 11.35
CA GLN A 318 -9.07 28.27 10.98
C GLN A 318 -8.92 29.29 9.83
N PRO A 319 -8.07 30.32 9.99
CA PRO A 319 -7.85 31.32 8.94
C PRO A 319 -7.31 30.64 7.68
N SER A 320 -7.85 31.04 6.52
CA SER A 320 -7.31 30.64 5.22
C SER A 320 -5.88 31.16 5.09
N LEU A 321 -4.92 30.26 4.81
CA LEU A 321 -3.52 30.61 4.54
C LEU A 321 -3.38 31.32 3.18
N HIS A 322 -4.04 32.46 2.98
CA HIS A 322 -3.94 33.29 1.77
C HIS A 322 -4.09 34.78 2.11
N GLN A 323 -3.04 35.38 2.67
CA GLN A 323 -2.64 36.76 2.36
C GLN A 323 -1.12 36.92 2.58
N LYS A 324 -0.32 36.75 1.51
CA LYS A 324 0.99 37.42 1.39
C LYS A 324 1.14 37.98 -0.02
N GLY A 325 0.77 39.26 -0.13
CA GLY A 325 1.36 40.32 -0.95
C GLY A 325 1.70 40.06 -2.41
N VAL A 326 0.86 40.60 -3.30
CA VAL A 326 1.35 41.24 -4.53
C VAL A 326 0.69 42.62 -4.60
N GLN A 327 1.28 43.61 -3.93
CA GLN A 327 1.08 45.01 -4.32
C GLN A 327 2.04 45.28 -5.48
N VAL A 328 1.53 45.20 -6.72
CA VAL A 328 2.19 45.87 -7.84
C VAL A 328 1.92 47.35 -7.65
N LYS A 329 2.91 48.10 -7.16
CA LYS A 329 2.92 49.56 -7.28
C LYS A 329 3.18 49.89 -8.74
N THR A 330 2.15 50.31 -9.44
CA THR A 330 2.29 51.09 -10.68
C THR A 330 2.44 52.55 -10.25
N SER A 331 3.65 53.09 -10.30
CA SER A 331 3.89 54.54 -10.27
C SER A 331 4.31 54.97 -11.67
N TYR A 332 3.51 55.88 -12.24
CA TYR A 332 3.86 56.68 -13.41
C TYR A 332 4.95 57.68 -13.08
#